data_AF-A0A3P3WDS7-F1
#
_entry.id   AF-A0A3P3WDS7-F1
#
_cell.length_a   1.000
_cell.length_b   1.000
_cell.length_c   1.000
_cell.angle_alpha   90.00
_cell.angle_beta   90.00
_cell.angle_gamma   90.00
#
_symmetry.space_group_name_H-M   'P 1'
#
loop_
_entity.id
_entity.type
_entity.pdbx_description
1 polymer ?
#
loop_
_entity_poly.entity_id
_entity_poly.type
_entity_poly.pdbx_seq_one_letter_code
_entity_poly.pdbx_strand_id
1 'polypeptide(L)' 'MEAIRQFVKVKNREVNIVLPDDFIADEVEVIVLAKSNDSIPFELTDEQKQLLDTRLAEPESEYISSKESLEKIRKKYGF' A
#
# COMPACT_ATOMS: atom_id res chain seq x y z
N MET A 1 -3.53 0.40 17.66
CA MET A 1 -3.01 0.01 16.31
C MET A 1 -3.65 0.90 15.24
N GLU A 2 -2.91 1.39 14.25
CA GLU A 2 -3.44 2.38 13.27
C GLU A 2 -3.92 1.75 11.94
N ALA A 3 -3.45 0.55 11.57
CA ALA A 3 -3.90 -0.15 10.37
C ALA A 3 -3.86 -1.68 10.55
N ILE A 4 -4.85 -2.38 9.98
CA ILE A 4 -4.99 -3.84 10.03
C ILE A 4 -5.23 -4.36 8.60
N ARG A 5 -4.45 -5.36 8.18
CA ARG A 5 -4.71 -6.11 6.93
C ARG A 5 -5.06 -7.56 7.27
N GLN A 6 -6.29 -7.96 6.95
CA GLN A 6 -6.79 -9.31 7.22
C GLN A 6 -7.38 -9.95 5.96
N PHE A 7 -7.10 -11.24 5.73
CA PHE A 7 -7.78 -12.03 4.69
C PHE A 7 -9.00 -12.71 5.29
N VAL A 8 -10.20 -12.22 4.95
CA VAL A 8 -11.47 -12.73 5.48
C VAL A 8 -12.20 -13.53 4.40
N LYS A 9 -12.76 -14.69 4.77
CA LYS A 9 -13.59 -15.50 3.86
C LYS A 9 -15.00 -14.90 3.75
N VAL A 10 -15.50 -14.81 2.52
CA VAL A 10 -16.90 -14.47 2.26
C VAL A 10 -17.78 -15.69 2.57
N LYS A 11 -18.85 -15.51 3.35
CA LYS A 11 -19.89 -16.52 3.61
C LYS A 11 -21.25 -15.89 3.42
N ASN A 12 -22.14 -16.50 2.63
CA ASN A 12 -23.49 -15.97 2.37
C ASN A 12 -23.52 -14.50 1.90
N ARG A 13 -22.50 -14.07 1.14
CA ARG A 13 -22.30 -12.66 0.70
C ARG A 13 -22.00 -11.67 1.84
N GLU A 14 -21.60 -12.16 2.99
CA GLU A 14 -21.19 -11.38 4.16
C GLU A 14 -19.69 -11.52 4.43
N VAL A 15 -19.11 -10.46 5.01
CA VAL A 15 -17.74 -10.40 5.53
C VAL A 15 -17.82 -9.91 6.96
N ASN A 16 -17.28 -10.67 7.90
CA ASN A 16 -17.24 -10.32 9.33
C ASN A 16 -15.82 -9.89 9.71
N ILE A 17 -15.66 -8.65 10.14
CA ILE A 17 -14.38 -8.08 10.61
C ILE A 17 -14.54 -7.83 12.11
N VAL A 18 -13.65 -8.40 12.92
CA VAL A 18 -13.60 -8.15 14.37
C VAL A 18 -12.35 -7.33 14.64
N LEU A 19 -12.54 -6.11 15.14
CA LEU A 19 -11.45 -5.23 15.54
C LEU A 19 -10.84 -5.74 16.87
N PRO A 20 -9.51 -5.64 17.05
CA PRO A 20 -8.88 -6.00 18.31
C PRO A 20 -9.24 -5.00 19.41
N ASP A 21 -9.16 -5.46 20.66
CA ASP A 21 -9.58 -4.67 21.85
C ASP A 21 -8.79 -3.36 22.03
N ASP A 22 -7.61 -3.24 21.41
CA ASP A 22 -6.73 -2.07 21.47
C ASP A 22 -6.82 -1.17 20.21
N PHE A 23 -7.86 -1.35 19.39
CA PHE A 23 -8.17 -0.48 18.25
C PHE A 23 -8.90 0.78 18.73
N ILE A 24 -8.22 1.93 18.63
CA ILE A 24 -8.64 3.20 19.25
C ILE A 24 -9.16 4.26 18.26
N ALA A 25 -9.32 3.92 16.98
CA ALA A 25 -9.81 4.87 15.98
C ALA A 25 -11.34 4.90 15.93
N ASP A 26 -11.90 6.09 15.74
CA ASP A 26 -13.35 6.31 15.71
C ASP A 26 -13.99 5.90 14.36
N GLU A 27 -13.19 5.82 13.29
CA GLU A 27 -13.63 5.48 11.94
C GLU A 27 -12.66 4.53 11.22
N VAL A 28 -13.18 3.73 10.29
CA VAL A 28 -12.40 2.79 9.46
C VAL A 28 -12.80 2.92 7.99
N GLU A 29 -11.80 2.95 7.10
CA GLU A 29 -12.02 2.81 5.66
C GLU A 29 -11.85 1.33 5.26
N VAL A 30 -12.80 0.79 4.48
CA VAL A 30 -12.77 -0.62 4.05
C VAL A 30 -12.76 -0.70 2.53
N ILE A 31 -11.72 -1.34 1.97
CA ILE A 31 -11.63 -1.68 0.55
C ILE A 31 -11.88 -3.18 0.37
N VAL A 32 -12.99 -3.54 -0.30
CA VAL A 32 -13.34 -4.94 -0.58
C VAL A 32 -12.93 -5.31 -2.00
N LEU A 33 -11.91 -6.15 -2.13
CA LEU A 33 -11.48 -6.70 -3.41
C LEU A 33 -11.85 -8.17 -3.45
N ALA A 34 -12.54 -8.60 -4.51
CA ALA A 34 -12.75 -10.01 -4.75
C ALA A 34 -11.37 -10.68 -4.89
N LYS A 35 -11.14 -11.75 -4.12
CA LYS A 35 -9.99 -12.61 -4.36
C LYS A 35 -10.29 -13.42 -5.62
N SER A 36 -9.99 -12.84 -6.78
CA SER A 36 -9.94 -13.58 -8.03
C SER A 36 -8.85 -14.63 -7.84
N ASN A 37 -9.23 -15.90 -7.73
CA ASN A 37 -8.30 -16.95 -8.07
C ASN A 37 -8.00 -16.72 -9.58
N ASP A 38 -6.76 -16.33 -9.88
CA ASP A 38 -6.14 -16.35 -11.21
C ASP A 38 -6.42 -15.20 -12.22
N SER A 39 -7.11 -14.10 -11.87
CA SER A 39 -7.41 -13.02 -12.85
C SER A 39 -6.91 -11.61 -12.52
N ILE A 40 -6.30 -11.40 -11.36
CA ILE A 40 -5.41 -10.26 -11.16
C ILE A 40 -4.05 -10.87 -10.86
N PRO A 41 -3.11 -10.90 -11.83
CA PRO A 41 -1.75 -11.25 -11.50
C PRO A 41 -1.27 -10.23 -10.46
N PHE A 42 -1.14 -10.66 -9.22
CA PHE A 42 -0.36 -9.93 -8.21
C PHE A 42 1.14 -9.93 -8.57
N GLU A 43 1.49 -10.61 -9.65
CA GLU A 43 2.79 -10.56 -10.29
C GLU A 43 2.87 -9.30 -11.16
N LEU A 44 4.02 -8.64 -11.08
CA LEU A 44 4.35 -7.55 -11.98
C LEU A 44 4.36 -8.08 -13.42
N THR A 45 3.80 -7.29 -14.34
CA THR A 45 3.97 -7.57 -15.78
C THR A 45 5.46 -7.47 -16.16
N ASP A 46 5.85 -8.07 -17.27
CA ASP A 46 7.26 -8.02 -17.68
C ASP A 46 7.71 -6.59 -18.01
N GLU A 47 6.81 -5.74 -18.52
CA GLU A 47 7.06 -4.31 -18.71
C GLU A 47 7.32 -3.59 -17.37
N GLN A 48 6.52 -3.90 -16.34
CA GLN A 48 6.72 -3.33 -15.01
C GLN A 48 8.05 -3.78 -14.39
N LYS A 49 8.43 -5.06 -14.58
CA LYS A 49 9.74 -5.56 -14.13
C LYS A 49 10.89 -4.83 -14.83
N GLN A 50 10.84 -4.71 -16.16
CA GLN A 50 11.85 -3.99 -16.94
C GLN A 50 11.98 -2.52 -16.52
N LEU A 51 10.85 -1.86 -16.23
CA LEU A 51 10.87 -0.51 -15.71
C LEU A 51 11.60 -0.44 -14.36
N LEU A 52 11.30 -1.36 -13.43
CA LEU A 52 11.97 -1.41 -12.12
C LEU A 52 13.46 -1.70 -12.26
N ASP A 53 13.86 -2.61 -13.16
CA ASP A 53 15.27 -2.90 -13.43
C ASP A 53 16.00 -1.67 -13.97
N THR A 54 15.33 -0.90 -14.84
CA THR A 54 15.88 0.37 -15.36
C THR A 54 16.09 1.37 -14.22
N ARG A 55 15.09 1.53 -13.33
CA ARG A 55 15.21 2.44 -12.17
C ARG A 55 16.28 1.99 -11.19
N LEU A 56 16.46 0.69 -11.01
CA LEU A 56 17.50 0.15 -10.13
C LEU A 56 18.91 0.40 -10.68
N ALA A 57 19.07 0.51 -11.99
CA ALA A 57 20.33 0.81 -12.65
C ALA A 57 20.66 2.32 -12.73
N GLU A 58 19.70 3.19 -12.43
CA GLU A 58 19.93 4.64 -12.38
C GLU A 58 20.87 4.99 -11.21
N PRO A 59 21.75 6.00 -11.37
CA PRO A 59 22.72 6.34 -10.34
C PRO A 59 22.02 6.90 -9.09
N GLU A 60 22.47 6.48 -7.91
CA GLU A 60 21.90 6.94 -6.62
C GLU A 60 21.87 8.47 -6.47
N SER A 61 22.77 9.19 -7.17
CA SER A 61 22.79 10.66 -7.19
C SER A 61 21.51 11.31 -7.74
N GLU A 62 20.71 10.59 -8.51
CA GLU A 62 19.43 11.07 -9.03
C GLU A 62 18.29 10.92 -8.02
N TYR A 63 18.52 10.17 -6.94
CA TYR A 63 17.54 9.90 -5.91
C TYR A 63 17.84 10.71 -4.66
N ILE A 64 16.77 11.10 -3.97
CA ILE A 64 16.85 11.67 -2.62
C ILE A 64 16.17 10.74 -1.65
N SER A 65 16.63 10.75 -0.41
CA SER A 65 15.99 9.99 0.65
C SER A 65 14.57 10.49 0.91
N SER A 66 13.71 9.62 1.45
CA SER A 66 12.37 10.00 1.88
C SER A 66 12.39 11.18 2.86
N LYS A 67 13.41 11.22 3.74
CA LYS A 67 13.59 12.31 4.71
C LYS A 67 13.86 13.65 4.00
N GLU A 68 14.79 13.68 3.05
CA GLU A 68 15.10 14.89 2.28
C GLU A 68 13.91 15.36 1.43
N SER A 69 13.16 14.41 0.85
CA SER A 69 11.93 14.71 0.12
C SER A 69 10.90 15.42 1.01
N LEU A 70 10.67 14.89 2.21
CA LEU A 70 9.77 15.49 3.19
C LEU A 70 10.25 16.88 3.64
N GLU A 71 11.56 17.06 3.86
CA GLU A 71 12.13 18.37 4.21
C GLU A 71 11.94 19.41 3.11
N LYS A 72 12.10 19.03 1.83
CA LYS A 72 11.81 19.92 0.69
C LYS A 72 10.34 20.33 0.63
N ILE A 73 9.43 19.39 0.88
CA ILE A 73 7.98 19.64 0.90
C ILE A 73 7.64 20.59 2.05
N ARG A 74 8.13 20.33 3.27
CA ARG A 74 7.95 21.19 4.44
C ARG A 74 8.47 22.60 4.17
N LYS A 75 9.67 22.74 3.61
CA LYS A 75 10.25 24.04 3.26
C LYS A 75 9.40 24.81 2.25
N LYS A 76 8.78 24.13 1.29
CA LYS A 76 7.98 24.78 0.23
C LYS A 76 6.58 25.18 0.71
N TYR A 77 5.94 24.36 1.54
CA TYR A 77 4.51 24.52 1.88
C TYR A 77 4.24 24.82 3.36
N GLY A 78 5.25 24.77 4.24
CA GLY A 78 5.12 25.18 5.64
C GLY A 78 4.42 24.19 6.57
N PHE A 79 4.42 22.90 6.22
CA PHE A 79 3.92 21.83 7.11
C PHE A 79 4.80 21.62 8.34
#